data_AF-A0A497GP61-F1
#
_entry.id   AF-A0A497GP61-F1
#
_cell.length_a   1.000
_cell.length_b   1.000
_cell.length_c   1.000
_cell.angle_alpha   90.00
_cell.angle_beta   90.00
_cell.angle_gamma   90.00
#
_symmetry.space_group_name_H-M   'P 1'
#
loop_
_entity.id
_entity.type
_entity.pdbx_description
1 polymer ?
#
loop_
_entity_poly.entity_id
_entity_poly.type
_entity_poly.pdbx_seq_one_letter_code
_entity_poly.pdbx_strand_id
1 'polypeptide(L)'
;MPGLVEEIIHSVITEWPLALILLVVIMLYIDKRFKDFEERIKGFIRSEISLLRHEIASFNRTLLEVLHVKNILTDAEVVALKGFLNTLRPRVATKYYTKEVYDRLGQLLKKDLDEYTWDDIKELQHIAKLIELEGKESGRDDLLDYASRLRIFIMLLEIRLKRKGIPPKPLEIS
;
A
#
# COMPACT_ATOMS: atom_id res chain seq x y z
N MET A 1 -3.06 52.26 -51.90
CA MET A 1 -3.54 51.93 -50.54
C MET A 1 -2.51 51.11 -49.73
N PRO A 2 -1.25 51.56 -49.57
CA PRO A 2 -0.27 50.86 -48.72
C PRO A 2 -0.41 51.15 -47.21
N GLY A 3 -0.92 52.32 -46.83
CA GLY A 3 -0.96 52.75 -45.42
C GLY A 3 -1.95 51.99 -44.51
N LEU A 4 -3.08 51.50 -45.05
CA LEU A 4 -4.06 50.74 -44.27
C LEU A 4 -3.54 49.37 -43.81
N VAL A 5 -2.69 48.73 -44.63
CA VAL A 5 -2.11 47.43 -44.31
C VAL A 5 -1.01 47.58 -43.26
N GLU A 6 -0.18 48.62 -43.34
CA GLU A 6 0.84 48.93 -42.34
C GLU A 6 0.22 49.33 -40.99
N GLU A 7 -0.87 50.09 -40.99
CA GLU A 7 -1.57 50.50 -39.77
C GLU A 7 -2.24 49.33 -39.05
N ILE A 8 -2.80 48.37 -39.81
CA ILE A 8 -3.33 47.11 -39.27
C ILE A 8 -2.20 46.21 -38.77
N ILE A 9 -1.08 46.11 -39.49
CA ILE A 9 0.07 45.30 -39.06
C ILE A 9 0.67 45.89 -37.77
N HIS A 10 0.81 47.21 -37.67
CA HIS A 10 1.31 47.86 -36.46
C HIS A 10 0.34 47.71 -35.28
N SER A 11 -0.96 47.88 -35.46
CA SER A 11 -1.94 47.72 -34.38
C SER A 11 -1.97 46.27 -33.88
N VAL A 12 -1.94 45.30 -34.80
CA VAL A 12 -1.87 43.87 -34.48
C VAL A 12 -0.56 43.52 -33.77
N ILE A 13 0.60 43.96 -34.25
CA ILE A 13 1.90 43.66 -33.61
C ILE A 13 2.02 44.33 -32.22
N THR A 14 1.35 45.45 -31.99
CA THR A 14 1.43 46.18 -30.71
C THR A 14 0.58 45.52 -29.61
N GLU A 15 -0.52 44.86 -29.95
CA GLU A 15 -1.44 44.25 -28.97
C GLU A 15 -1.13 42.78 -28.65
N TRP A 16 -0.50 42.05 -29.57
CA TRP A 16 -0.16 40.63 -29.41
C TRP A 16 0.84 40.30 -28.28
N PRO A 17 1.85 41.13 -27.98
CA PRO A 17 2.75 40.88 -26.86
C PRO A 17 2.02 40.82 -25.53
N LEU A 18 1.03 41.69 -25.32
CA LEU A 18 0.21 41.71 -24.11
C LEU A 18 -0.71 40.49 -24.04
N ALA A 19 -1.31 40.08 -25.16
CA ALA A 19 -2.12 38.87 -25.23
C ALA A 19 -1.30 37.60 -24.93
N LEU A 20 -0.06 37.52 -25.43
CA LEU A 20 0.85 36.41 -25.14
C LEU A 20 1.27 36.39 -23.67
N ILE A 21 1.61 37.54 -23.09
CA ILE A 21 1.94 37.63 -21.66
C ILE A 21 0.73 37.20 -20.82
N LEU A 22 -0.48 37.65 -21.16
CA LEU A 22 -1.70 37.27 -20.47
C LEU A 22 -1.95 35.76 -20.58
N LEU A 23 -1.74 35.16 -21.75
CA LEU A 23 -1.90 33.73 -21.98
C LEU A 23 -0.87 32.92 -21.16
N VAL A 24 0.38 33.37 -21.10
CA VAL A 24 1.43 32.76 -20.27
C VAL A 24 1.09 32.88 -18.78
N VAL A 25 0.61 34.04 -18.32
CA VAL A 25 0.18 34.24 -16.92
C VAL A 25 -0.99 33.33 -16.57
N ILE A 26 -1.98 33.19 -17.46
CA ILE A 26 -3.10 32.27 -17.29
C ILE A 26 -2.60 30.83 -17.24
N MET A 27 -1.70 30.43 -18.13
CA MET A 27 -1.14 29.07 -18.15
C MET A 27 -0.38 28.76 -16.85
N LEU A 28 0.46 29.68 -16.37
CA LEU A 28 1.18 29.52 -15.10
C LEU A 28 0.23 29.44 -13.89
N TYR A 29 -0.85 30.22 -13.90
CA TYR A 29 -1.87 30.17 -12.86
C TYR A 29 -2.63 28.83 -12.87
N ILE A 30 -2.97 28.32 -14.05
CA ILE A 30 -3.64 27.02 -14.23
C ILE A 30 -2.72 25.89 -13.77
N ASP A 31 -1.45 25.87 -14.18
CA ASP A 31 -0.47 24.85 -13.77
C ASP A 31 -0.29 24.81 -12.25
N LYS A 32 -0.23 25.99 -11.60
CA LYS A 32 -0.13 26.06 -10.14
C LYS A 32 -1.38 25.50 -9.46
N ARG A 33 -2.57 25.89 -9.94
CA ARG A 33 -3.85 25.36 -9.44
C ARG A 33 -3.97 23.85 -9.64
N PHE A 34 -3.51 23.33 -10.78
CA PHE A 34 -3.51 21.89 -11.06
C PHE A 34 -2.59 21.12 -10.12
N LYS A 35 -1.39 21.64 -9.85
CA LYS A 35 -0.45 21.03 -8.88
C LYS A 35 -1.04 20.99 -7.47
N ASP A 36 -1.61 22.11 -7.00
CA ASP A 36 -2.27 22.17 -5.69
C ASP A 36 -3.47 21.21 -5.60
N PHE A 37 -4.21 21.06 -6.70
CA PHE A 37 -5.34 20.14 -6.79
C PHE A 37 -4.90 18.68 -6.78
N GLU A 38 -3.85 18.34 -7.53
CA GLU A 38 -3.26 17.00 -7.51
C GLU A 38 -2.74 16.62 -6.13
N GLU A 39 -2.06 17.53 -5.44
CA GLU A 39 -1.56 17.27 -4.09
C GLU A 39 -2.70 17.03 -3.10
N ARG A 40 -3.78 17.81 -3.18
CA ARG A 40 -4.98 17.63 -2.34
C ARG A 40 -5.68 16.31 -2.62
N ILE A 41 -5.85 15.93 -3.89
CA ILE A 41 -6.43 14.64 -4.27
C ILE A 41 -5.53 13.49 -3.83
N LYS A 42 -4.22 13.58 -4.04
CA LYS A 42 -3.26 12.57 -3.59
C LYS A 42 -3.26 12.40 -2.07
N GLY A 43 -3.45 13.48 -1.32
CA GLY A 43 -3.59 13.46 0.14
C GLY A 43 -4.88 12.79 0.58
N PHE A 44 -6.01 13.25 0.06
CA PHE A 44 -7.36 12.76 0.40
C PHE A 44 -7.54 11.27 0.06
N ILE A 45 -7.14 10.85 -1.15
CA ILE A 45 -7.22 9.45 -1.57
C ILE A 45 -6.36 8.56 -0.67
N ARG A 46 -5.16 9.01 -0.27
CA ARG A 46 -4.30 8.22 0.62
C ARG A 46 -4.88 8.09 2.03
N SER A 47 -5.43 9.16 2.59
CA SER A 47 -6.01 9.13 3.94
C SER A 47 -7.26 8.26 3.98
N GLU A 48 -8.16 8.40 3.00
CA GLU A 48 -9.41 7.64 2.97
C GLU A 48 -9.15 6.14 2.75
N ILE A 49 -8.25 5.80 1.81
CA ILE A 49 -7.86 4.40 1.58
C ILE A 49 -7.16 3.82 2.81
N SER A 50 -6.38 4.61 3.55
CA SER A 50 -5.73 4.13 4.77
C SER A 50 -6.74 3.87 5.88
N LEU A 51 -7.72 4.76 6.06
CA LEU A 51 -8.81 4.61 7.03
C LEU A 51 -9.70 3.41 6.68
N LEU A 52 -10.14 3.29 5.43
CA LEU A 52 -10.92 2.14 4.95
C LEU A 52 -10.16 0.83 5.07
N ARG A 53 -8.86 0.80 4.76
CA ARG A 53 -8.02 -0.38 4.98
C ARG A 53 -7.93 -0.74 6.46
N HIS A 54 -7.84 0.25 7.35
CA HIS A 54 -7.83 0.04 8.78
C HIS A 54 -9.15 -0.50 9.30
N GLU A 55 -10.28 0.07 8.87
CA GLU A 55 -11.63 -0.38 9.24
C GLU A 55 -11.93 -1.79 8.73
N ILE A 56 -11.59 -2.10 7.47
CA ILE A 56 -11.74 -3.45 6.91
C ILE A 56 -10.83 -4.44 7.64
N ALA A 57 -9.59 -4.06 7.97
CA ALA A 57 -8.70 -4.91 8.74
C ALA A 57 -9.23 -5.16 10.16
N SER A 58 -9.80 -4.13 10.81
CA SER A 58 -10.44 -4.24 12.12
C SER A 58 -11.67 -5.14 12.09
N PHE A 59 -12.55 -4.95 11.10
CA PHE A 59 -13.72 -5.80 10.89
C PHE A 59 -13.33 -7.26 10.61
N ASN A 60 -12.34 -7.48 9.75
CA ASN A 60 -11.78 -8.80 9.50
C ASN A 60 -11.23 -9.42 10.79
N ARG A 61 -10.53 -8.67 11.63
CA ARG A 61 -10.03 -9.18 12.91
C ARG A 61 -11.16 -9.63 13.83
N THR A 62 -12.19 -8.80 14.03
CA THR A 62 -13.35 -9.16 14.87
C THR A 62 -14.07 -10.38 14.33
N LEU A 63 -14.26 -10.48 13.01
CA LEU A 63 -14.87 -11.65 12.38
C LEU A 63 -14.03 -12.92 12.60
N LEU A 64 -12.72 -12.84 12.39
CA LEU A 64 -11.80 -13.96 12.62
C LEU A 64 -11.81 -14.41 14.09
N GLU A 65 -11.86 -13.47 15.04
CA GLU A 65 -12.02 -13.78 16.46
C GLU A 65 -13.34 -14.52 16.74
N VAL A 66 -14.46 -14.06 16.19
CA VAL A 66 -15.78 -14.71 16.32
C VAL A 66 -15.75 -16.12 15.72
N LEU A 67 -15.20 -16.29 14.52
CA LEU A 67 -15.08 -17.60 13.86
C LEU A 67 -14.18 -18.55 14.65
N HIS A 68 -13.12 -18.04 15.26
CA HIS A 68 -12.22 -18.81 16.12
C HIS A 68 -12.87 -19.15 17.48
N VAL A 69 -13.74 -18.30 18.05
CA VAL A 69 -14.56 -18.65 19.23
C VAL A 69 -15.57 -19.75 18.89
N LYS A 70 -16.18 -19.68 17.70
CA LYS A 70 -17.17 -20.66 17.22
C LYS A 70 -16.55 -21.99 16.75
N ASN A 71 -15.24 -22.18 16.90
CA ASN A 71 -14.50 -23.35 16.38
C ASN A 71 -14.66 -23.58 14.85
N ILE A 72 -15.01 -22.54 14.10
CA ILE A 72 -15.09 -22.59 12.62
C ILE A 72 -13.70 -22.38 12.01
N LEU A 73 -12.88 -21.58 12.68
CA LEU A 73 -11.49 -21.36 12.30
C LEU A 73 -10.62 -22.00 13.37
N THR A 74 -10.12 -23.21 13.15
CA THR A 74 -9.27 -23.97 14.09
C THR A 74 -7.81 -23.94 13.63
N ASP A 75 -6.94 -24.61 14.39
CA ASP A 75 -5.53 -24.79 14.03
C ASP A 75 -5.35 -25.45 12.66
N ALA A 76 -6.26 -26.37 12.28
CA ALA A 76 -6.21 -27.04 10.99
C ALA A 76 -6.36 -26.06 9.83
N GLU A 77 -7.30 -25.12 9.92
CA GLU A 77 -7.50 -24.07 8.90
C GLU A 77 -6.31 -23.10 8.85
N VAL A 78 -5.71 -22.79 10.01
CA VAL A 78 -4.49 -21.95 10.06
C VAL A 78 -3.32 -22.67 9.40
N VAL A 79 -3.14 -23.98 9.63
CA VAL A 79 -2.14 -24.80 8.92
C VAL A 79 -2.41 -24.83 7.42
N ALA A 80 -3.67 -25.01 7.01
CA ALA A 80 -4.04 -25.02 5.60
C ALA A 80 -3.73 -23.68 4.91
N LEU A 81 -4.05 -22.55 5.55
CA LEU A 81 -3.71 -21.22 5.05
C LEU A 81 -2.20 -21.02 4.94
N LYS A 82 -1.44 -21.46 5.95
CA LYS A 82 0.04 -21.43 5.92
C LYS A 82 0.59 -22.22 4.73
N GLY A 83 0.06 -23.43 4.50
CA GLY A 83 0.42 -24.27 3.36
C GLY A 83 0.11 -23.62 2.01
N PHE A 84 -1.05 -22.99 1.89
CA PHE A 84 -1.45 -22.22 0.72
C PHE A 84 -0.49 -21.04 0.46
N LEU A 85 -0.17 -20.25 1.50
CA LEU A 85 0.78 -19.15 1.41
C LEU A 85 2.16 -19.62 0.99
N ASN A 86 2.67 -20.72 1.56
CA ASN A 86 3.98 -21.25 1.21
C ASN A 86 4.07 -21.71 -0.25
N THR A 87 2.98 -22.29 -0.78
CA THR A 87 2.89 -22.81 -2.15
C THR A 87 2.77 -21.70 -3.18
N LEU A 88 1.97 -20.68 -2.89
CA LEU A 88 1.66 -19.60 -3.82
C LEU A 88 2.51 -18.35 -3.61
N ARG A 89 3.73 -18.52 -3.09
CA ARG A 89 4.67 -17.42 -2.96
C ARG A 89 4.95 -16.81 -4.34
N PRO A 90 4.69 -15.51 -4.54
CA PRO A 90 4.91 -14.85 -5.81
C PRO A 90 6.39 -14.84 -6.15
N ARG A 91 6.70 -14.71 -7.44
CA ARG A 91 8.10 -14.65 -7.89
C ARG A 91 8.80 -13.45 -7.27
N VAL A 92 10.04 -13.68 -6.85
CA VAL A 92 10.99 -12.67 -6.34
C VAL A 92 11.01 -11.47 -7.28
N ALA A 93 11.15 -10.29 -6.70
CA ALA A 93 11.20 -9.03 -7.42
C ALA A 93 12.50 -8.27 -7.09
N THR A 94 12.57 -7.03 -7.54
CA THR A 94 13.86 -6.36 -7.73
C THR A 94 14.28 -5.48 -6.56
N LYS A 95 13.36 -4.81 -5.88
CA LYS A 95 13.73 -3.70 -4.97
C LYS A 95 13.46 -3.98 -3.51
N TYR A 96 12.21 -4.25 -3.16
CA TYR A 96 11.75 -4.51 -1.80
C TYR A 96 11.51 -6.00 -1.56
N TYR A 97 10.98 -6.74 -2.54
CA TYR A 97 10.77 -8.19 -2.41
C TYR A 97 11.94 -8.99 -2.98
N THR A 98 13.10 -8.85 -2.34
CA THR A 98 14.35 -9.50 -2.75
C THR A 98 14.35 -11.00 -2.45
N LYS A 99 15.37 -11.72 -2.96
CA LYS A 99 15.53 -13.16 -2.72
C LYS A 99 15.70 -13.47 -1.23
N GLU A 100 16.40 -12.61 -0.49
CA GLU A 100 16.55 -12.73 0.96
C GLU A 100 15.19 -12.67 1.66
N VAL A 101 14.35 -11.70 1.30
CA VAL A 101 13.00 -11.54 1.85
C VAL A 101 12.13 -12.75 1.48
N TYR A 102 12.24 -13.25 0.25
CA TYR A 102 11.54 -14.46 -0.21
C TYR A 102 11.92 -15.70 0.59
N ASP A 103 13.23 -15.91 0.82
CA ASP A 103 13.77 -17.04 1.55
C ASP A 103 13.41 -16.95 3.03
N ARG A 104 13.50 -15.76 3.62
CA ARG A 104 13.13 -15.52 5.03
C ARG A 104 11.65 -15.77 5.28
N LEU A 105 10.77 -15.30 4.38
CA LEU A 105 9.35 -15.64 4.41
C LEU A 105 9.14 -17.16 4.35
N GLY A 106 9.88 -17.84 3.47
CA GLY A 106 9.81 -19.30 3.36
C GLY A 106 10.21 -20.02 4.64
N GLN A 107 11.23 -19.53 5.34
CA GLN A 107 11.63 -20.08 6.65
C GLN A 107 10.53 -19.88 7.69
N LEU A 108 9.97 -18.68 7.78
CA LEU A 108 8.90 -18.37 8.72
C LEU A 108 7.63 -19.20 8.45
N LEU A 109 7.28 -19.44 7.19
CA LEU A 109 6.12 -20.26 6.83
C LEU A 109 6.31 -21.76 7.04
N LYS A 110 7.56 -22.22 7.20
CA LYS A 110 7.87 -23.62 7.53
C LYS A 110 7.79 -23.93 9.02
N LYS A 111 7.86 -22.93 9.89
CA LYS A 111 7.75 -23.11 11.36
C LYS A 111 6.44 -23.79 11.74
N ASP A 112 6.47 -24.58 12.81
CA ASP A 112 5.25 -25.14 13.38
C ASP A 112 4.42 -24.05 14.05
N LEU A 113 3.10 -24.24 14.11
CA LEU A 113 2.19 -23.22 14.65
C LEU A 113 2.45 -22.89 16.12
N ASP A 114 3.12 -23.77 16.85
CA ASP A 114 3.46 -23.60 18.26
C ASP A 114 4.81 -22.92 18.47
N GLU A 115 5.63 -22.82 17.43
CA GLU A 115 6.94 -22.19 17.46
C GLU A 115 6.90 -20.69 17.15
N TYR A 116 5.75 -20.17 16.70
CA TYR A 116 5.63 -18.75 16.39
C TYR A 116 5.73 -17.90 17.64
N THR A 117 6.54 -16.86 17.53
CA THR A 117 6.73 -15.84 18.55
C THR A 117 6.18 -14.49 18.08
N TRP A 118 6.08 -13.52 19.00
CA TRP A 118 5.76 -12.15 18.63
C TRP A 118 6.82 -11.49 17.74
N ASP A 119 8.08 -11.93 17.82
CA ASP A 119 9.14 -11.45 16.92
C ASP A 119 8.92 -11.97 15.50
N ASP A 120 8.49 -13.22 15.35
CA ASP A 120 8.09 -13.77 14.06
C ASP A 120 6.90 -13.02 13.45
N ILE A 121 5.94 -12.62 14.28
CA ILE A 121 4.80 -11.79 13.85
C ILE A 121 5.29 -10.44 13.33
N LYS A 122 6.18 -9.76 14.07
CA LYS A 122 6.76 -8.48 13.63
C LYS A 122 7.52 -8.63 12.32
N GLU A 123 8.27 -9.72 12.17
CA GLU A 123 9.02 -10.00 10.96
C GLU A 123 8.10 -10.29 9.76
N LEU A 124 7.04 -11.10 9.95
CA LEU A 124 6.03 -11.34 8.92
C LEU A 124 5.31 -10.04 8.52
N GLN A 125 5.02 -9.14 9.47
CA GLN A 125 4.45 -7.82 9.19
C GLN A 125 5.38 -6.96 8.34
N HIS A 126 6.68 -6.97 8.67
CA HIS A 126 7.70 -6.28 7.90
C HIS A 126 7.78 -6.83 6.46
N ILE A 127 7.84 -8.16 6.30
CA ILE A 127 7.84 -8.81 4.99
C ILE A 127 6.58 -8.47 4.19
N ALA A 128 5.39 -8.54 4.80
CA ALA A 128 4.15 -8.17 4.15
C ALA A 128 4.16 -6.71 3.66
N LYS A 129 4.82 -5.80 4.42
CA LYS A 129 5.00 -4.42 4.01
C LYS A 129 5.93 -4.29 2.80
N LEU A 130 7.05 -5.02 2.77
CA LEU A 130 7.98 -5.02 1.63
C LEU A 130 7.31 -5.54 0.35
N ILE A 131 6.54 -6.63 0.45
CA ILE A 131 5.77 -7.18 -0.68
C ILE A 131 4.76 -6.16 -1.20
N GLU A 132 4.04 -5.47 -0.30
CA GLU A 132 3.10 -4.43 -0.69
C GLU A 132 3.80 -3.24 -1.40
N LEU A 133 4.96 -2.81 -0.89
CA LEU A 133 5.73 -1.72 -1.51
C LEU A 133 6.19 -2.11 -2.92
N GLU A 134 6.69 -3.33 -3.10
CA GLU A 134 7.06 -3.85 -4.42
C GLU A 134 5.85 -3.91 -5.35
N GLY A 135 4.73 -4.44 -4.89
CA GLY A 135 3.51 -4.52 -5.70
C GLY A 135 3.03 -3.15 -6.16
N LYS A 136 3.09 -2.13 -5.29
CA LYS A 136 2.75 -0.74 -5.62
C LYS A 136 3.71 -0.11 -6.62
N GLU A 137 5.01 -0.35 -6.48
CA GLU A 137 6.02 0.23 -7.37
C GLU A 137 6.04 -0.44 -8.74
N SER A 138 5.90 -1.75 -8.78
CA SER A 138 5.96 -2.54 -10.02
C SER A 138 4.61 -2.70 -10.73
N GLY A 139 3.49 -2.28 -10.11
CA GLY A 139 2.15 -2.51 -10.63
C GLY A 139 1.73 -3.99 -10.63
N ARG A 140 2.37 -4.81 -9.80
CA ARG A 140 2.13 -6.26 -9.71
C ARG A 140 1.04 -6.57 -8.70
N ASP A 141 -0.18 -6.77 -9.21
CA ASP A 141 -1.36 -7.09 -8.39
C ASP A 141 -1.20 -8.41 -7.63
N ASP A 142 -0.47 -9.39 -8.19
CA ASP A 142 -0.20 -10.68 -7.52
C ASP A 142 0.55 -10.50 -6.19
N LEU A 143 1.45 -9.51 -6.11
CA LEU A 143 2.14 -9.15 -4.86
C LEU A 143 1.20 -8.50 -3.86
N LEU A 144 0.30 -7.62 -4.32
CA LEU A 144 -0.66 -6.92 -3.46
C LEU A 144 -1.68 -7.88 -2.85
N ASP A 145 -2.17 -8.82 -3.65
CA ASP A 145 -3.06 -9.89 -3.21
C ASP A 145 -2.37 -10.80 -2.20
N TYR A 146 -1.13 -11.20 -2.49
CA TYR A 146 -0.36 -12.05 -1.58
C TYR A 146 -0.08 -11.34 -0.25
N ALA A 147 0.32 -10.07 -0.26
CA ALA A 147 0.52 -9.27 0.94
C ALA A 147 -0.75 -9.19 1.80
N SER A 148 -1.92 -9.08 1.16
CA SER A 148 -3.21 -9.05 1.85
C SER A 148 -3.53 -10.39 2.52
N ARG A 149 -3.30 -11.52 1.83
CA ARG A 149 -3.47 -12.87 2.40
C ARG A 149 -2.49 -13.12 3.56
N LEU A 150 -1.24 -12.66 3.42
CA LEU A 150 -0.24 -12.76 4.47
C LEU A 150 -0.64 -11.99 5.73
N ARG A 151 -1.25 -10.80 5.60
CA ARG A 151 -1.80 -10.04 6.74
C ARG A 151 -2.92 -10.78 7.47
N ILE A 152 -3.78 -11.50 6.75
CA ILE A 152 -4.80 -12.33 7.37
C ILE A 152 -4.16 -13.42 8.22
N PHE A 153 -3.17 -14.14 7.68
CA PHE A 153 -2.43 -15.15 8.43
C PHE A 153 -1.74 -14.58 9.67
N ILE A 154 -1.12 -13.40 9.57
CA ILE A 154 -0.53 -12.69 10.71
C ILE A 154 -1.57 -12.42 11.80
N MET A 155 -2.77 -11.91 11.44
CA MET A 155 -3.83 -11.67 12.41
C MET A 155 -4.27 -12.96 13.14
N LEU A 156 -4.27 -14.10 12.45
CA LEU A 156 -4.57 -15.39 13.06
C LEU A 156 -3.50 -15.85 14.04
N LEU A 157 -2.23 -15.65 13.71
CA LEU A 157 -1.14 -15.91 14.64
C LEU A 157 -1.24 -15.02 15.88
N GLU A 158 -1.56 -13.72 15.73
CA GLU A 158 -1.75 -12.81 16.87
C GLU A 158 -2.89 -13.27 17.78
N ILE A 159 -4.03 -13.66 17.22
CA ILE A 159 -5.19 -14.17 17.98
C ILE A 159 -4.79 -15.45 18.74
N ARG A 160 -4.07 -16.37 18.07
CA ARG A 160 -3.56 -17.60 18.68
C ARG A 160 -2.62 -17.32 19.85
N LEU A 161 -1.62 -16.45 19.68
CA LEU A 161 -0.66 -16.14 20.74
C LEU A 161 -1.33 -15.47 21.95
N LYS A 162 -2.24 -14.53 21.71
CA LYS A 162 -3.01 -13.89 22.78
C LYS A 162 -3.81 -14.90 23.59
N ARG A 163 -4.48 -15.86 22.93
CA ARG A 163 -5.23 -16.91 23.61
C ARG A 163 -4.36 -17.87 24.42
N LYS A 164 -3.15 -18.14 23.94
CA LYS A 164 -2.15 -18.91 24.70
C LYS A 164 -1.56 -18.14 25.89
N GLY A 165 -1.99 -16.89 26.12
CA GLY A 165 -1.49 -16.05 27.22
C GLY A 165 -0.06 -15.57 26.99
N ILE A 166 0.45 -15.60 25.76
CA ILE A 166 1.79 -15.13 25.43
C ILE A 166 1.71 -13.61 25.18
N PRO A 167 2.23 -12.75 26.07
CA PRO A 167 2.11 -11.31 25.91
C PRO A 167 3.02 -10.78 24.79
N PRO A 168 2.60 -9.72 24.06
CA PRO A 168 3.49 -9.04 23.12
C PRO A 168 4.69 -8.46 23.85
N LYS A 169 5.89 -8.57 23.28
CA LYS A 169 7.08 -7.89 23.83
C LYS A 169 6.81 -6.37 23.92
N PRO A 170 7.16 -5.71 25.03
CA PRO A 170 7.08 -4.25 25.14
C PRO A 170 7.79 -3.60 23.95
N LEU A 171 7.21 -2.52 23.43
CA LEU A 171 7.91 -1.68 22.45
C LEU A 171 9.13 -1.08 23.16
N GLU A 172 10.33 -1.58 22.84
CA GLU A 172 11.56 -0.88 23.20
C GLU A 172 11.59 0.39 22.36
N ILE A 173 11.21 1.51 22.99
CA ILE A 173 11.38 2.84 22.42
C ILE A 173 12.86 3.18 22.63
N SER A 174 13.68 2.89 21.63
CA SER A 174 15.07 3.37 21.52
C SER A 174 15.13 4.60 20.63
#